data_AF-A0A0N8KRH7-F1
#
_entry.id   AF-A0A0N8KRH7-F1
#
_cell.length_a   1.000
_cell.length_b   1.000
_cell.length_c   1.000
_cell.angle_alpha   90.00
_cell.angle_beta   90.00
_cell.angle_gamma   90.00
#
_symmetry.space_group_name_H-M   'P 1'
#
loop_
_entity.id
_entity.type
_entity.pdbx_description
1 polymer ?
#
loop_
_entity_poly.entity_id
_entity_poly.type
_entity_poly.pdbx_seq_one_letter_code
_entity_poly.pdbx_strand_id
1 'polypeptide(L)'
;MQIYEDVAHVLHLSKEKLEIESIRTFLEKELRNIEAEIFKIGAKHGIKSIFELDEKLKIGEIKEKDMIEDFMELDYLESRRDDMLKALEKINWQKS
;
A
#
# COMPACT_ATOMS: atom_id res chain seq x y z
N MET A 1 -18.54 0.37 -22.77
CA MET A 1 -18.69 -0.89 -22.01
C MET A 1 -19.86 -0.67 -21.06
N GLN A 2 -21.00 -1.31 -21.34
CA GLN A 2 -22.32 -0.99 -20.78
C GLN A 2 -22.36 -1.00 -19.24
N ILE A 3 -21.50 -1.80 -18.61
CA ILE A 3 -21.42 -1.92 -17.15
C ILE A 3 -21.06 -0.61 -16.42
N TYR A 4 -20.22 0.27 -16.98
CA TYR A 4 -19.86 1.52 -16.31
C TYR A 4 -21.02 2.51 -16.31
N GLU A 5 -21.81 2.52 -17.38
CA GLU A 5 -22.99 3.37 -17.52
C GLU A 5 -24.11 2.91 -16.58
N ASP A 6 -24.35 1.60 -16.53
CA ASP A 6 -25.35 1.00 -15.63
C ASP A 6 -25.02 1.27 -14.15
N VAL A 7 -23.75 1.06 -13.75
CA VAL A 7 -23.31 1.30 -12.38
C VAL A 7 -23.33 2.80 -12.04
N ALA A 8 -22.92 3.67 -12.96
CA ALA A 8 -22.98 5.12 -12.76
C ALA A 8 -24.42 5.60 -12.54
N HIS A 9 -25.37 5.05 -13.30
CA HIS A 9 -26.79 5.34 -13.15
C HIS A 9 -27.33 4.90 -11.78
N VAL A 10 -27.01 3.67 -11.34
CA VAL A 10 -27.41 3.15 -10.02
C VAL A 10 -26.84 3.99 -8.88
N LEU A 11 -25.60 4.46 -9.01
CA LEU A 11 -24.92 5.26 -7.99
C LEU A 11 -25.23 6.75 -8.08
N HIS A 12 -26.02 7.18 -9.07
CA HIS A 12 -26.27 8.59 -9.37
C HIS A 12 -24.98 9.42 -9.53
N LEU A 13 -23.98 8.84 -10.20
CA LEU A 13 -22.69 9.49 -10.48
C LEU A 13 -22.53 9.73 -11.98
N SER A 14 -21.70 10.72 -12.34
CA SER A 14 -21.18 10.78 -13.71
C SER A 14 -20.20 9.64 -13.94
N LYS A 15 -20.00 9.25 -15.20
CA LYS A 15 -19.01 8.24 -15.56
C LYS A 15 -17.61 8.64 -15.10
N GLU A 16 -17.21 9.90 -15.30
CA GLU A 16 -15.90 10.41 -14.87
C GLU A 16 -15.74 10.31 -13.35
N LYS A 17 -16.80 10.63 -12.60
CA LYS A 17 -16.79 10.53 -11.14
C LYS A 17 -16.70 9.08 -10.67
N LEU A 18 -17.42 8.16 -11.33
CA LEU A 18 -17.32 6.72 -11.06
C LEU A 18 -15.91 6.19 -11.35
N GLU A 19 -15.29 6.60 -12.46
CA GLU A 19 -13.94 6.20 -12.83
C GLU A 19 -12.91 6.66 -11.79
N ILE A 20 -12.93 7.95 -11.42
CA ILE A 20 -12.01 8.51 -10.43
C ILE A 20 -12.19 7.87 -9.04
N GLU A 21 -13.43 7.76 -8.56
CA GLU A 21 -13.70 7.25 -7.21
C GLU A 21 -13.47 5.73 -7.12
N SER A 22 -13.69 4.97 -8.21
CA SER A 22 -13.39 3.53 -8.23
C SER A 22 -11.89 3.26 -8.15
N ILE A 23 -11.06 4.00 -8.92
CA ILE A 23 -9.60 3.87 -8.86
C ILE A 23 -9.08 4.32 -7.49
N ARG A 24 -9.55 5.45 -6.97
CA ARG A 24 -9.21 5.93 -5.62
C ARG A 24 -9.50 4.86 -4.56
N THR A 25 -10.73 4.34 -4.56
CA THR A 25 -11.18 3.34 -3.58
C THR A 25 -10.33 2.07 -3.67
N PHE A 26 -9.97 1.64 -4.89
CA PHE A 26 -9.10 0.49 -5.10
C PHE A 26 -7.70 0.73 -4.53
N LEU A 27 -7.06 1.86 -4.87
CA LEU A 27 -5.72 2.19 -4.39
C LEU A 27 -5.67 2.37 -2.87
N GLU A 28 -6.67 3.02 -2.27
CA GLU A 28 -6.75 3.16 -0.81
C GLU A 28 -6.93 1.81 -0.10
N LYS A 29 -7.68 0.87 -0.72
CA LYS A 29 -7.82 -0.49 -0.19
C LYS A 29 -6.49 -1.24 -0.26
N GLU A 30 -5.80 -1.18 -1.40
CA GLU A 30 -4.49 -1.82 -1.57
C GLU A 30 -3.45 -1.24 -0.61
N LEU A 31 -3.44 0.08 -0.43
CA LEU A 31 -2.56 0.76 0.53
C LEU A 31 -2.80 0.25 1.95
N ARG A 32 -4.06 0.17 2.41
CA ARG A 32 -4.39 -0.38 3.73
C ARG A 32 -3.93 -1.81 3.92
N ASN A 33 -4.04 -2.65 2.88
CA ASN A 33 -3.58 -4.04 2.94
C ASN A 33 -2.05 -4.11 3.08
N ILE A 34 -1.32 -3.30 2.30
CA ILE A 34 0.15 -3.20 2.38
C ILE A 34 0.58 -2.74 3.77
N GLU A 35 -0.04 -1.68 4.29
CA GLU A 35 0.25 -1.15 5.62
C GLU A 35 -0.01 -2.18 6.73
N ALA A 36 -1.07 -3.00 6.59
CA ALA A 36 -1.37 -4.07 7.53
C ALA A 36 -0.32 -5.18 7.54
N GLU A 37 0.18 -5.60 6.37
CA GLU A 37 1.26 -6.61 6.30
C GLU A 37 2.59 -6.04 6.80
N ILE A 38 2.93 -4.78 6.46
CA ILE A 38 4.09 -4.08 7.05
C ILE A 38 4.00 -4.08 8.57
N PHE A 39 2.83 -3.71 9.12
CA PHE A 39 2.61 -3.69 10.56
C PHE A 39 2.77 -5.07 11.20
N LYS A 40 2.28 -6.13 10.55
CA LYS A 40 2.37 -7.50 11.04
C LYS A 40 3.81 -8.02 11.06
N ILE A 41 4.58 -7.78 9.99
CA ILE A 41 6.01 -8.10 9.93
C ILE A 41 6.75 -7.28 11.00
N GLY A 42 6.44 -5.99 11.11
CA GLY A 42 7.02 -5.11 12.12
C GLY A 42 6.76 -5.59 13.55
N ALA A 43 5.52 -5.95 13.87
CA ALA A 43 5.11 -6.45 15.17
C ALA A 43 5.78 -7.80 15.52
N LYS A 44 5.97 -8.69 14.53
CA LYS A 44 6.66 -9.98 14.71
C LYS A 44 8.10 -9.79 15.22
N HIS A 45 8.78 -8.74 14.77
CA HIS A 45 10.20 -8.47 15.07
C HIS A 45 10.42 -7.27 15.99
N GLY A 46 9.35 -6.63 16.45
CA GLY A 46 9.42 -5.42 17.26
C GLY A 46 10.07 -4.24 16.55
N ILE A 47 9.93 -4.14 15.22
CA ILE A 47 10.48 -3.07 14.37
C ILE A 47 9.35 -2.24 13.75
N LYS A 48 9.65 -0.99 13.39
CA LYS A 48 8.70 -0.08 12.71
C LYS A 48 9.03 0.20 11.25
N SER A 49 10.23 -0.16 10.78
CA SER A 49 10.67 0.06 9.41
C SER A 49 11.82 -0.86 9.02
N ILE A 50 12.10 -0.93 7.72
CA ILE A 50 13.30 -1.60 7.17
C ILE A 50 14.60 -1.00 7.74
N PHE A 51 14.62 0.30 8.04
CA PHE A 51 15.79 0.98 8.61
C PHE A 51 16.06 0.54 10.06
N GLU A 52 15.02 0.44 10.89
CA GLU A 52 15.17 -0.06 12.27
C GLU A 52 15.63 -1.53 12.28
N LEU A 53 15.16 -2.31 11.31
CA LEU A 53 15.62 -3.68 11.13
C LEU A 53 17.09 -3.77 10.73
N ASP A 54 17.51 -2.97 9.75
CA ASP A 54 18.91 -2.91 9.30
C ASP A 54 19.85 -2.53 10.47
N GLU A 55 19.43 -1.61 11.34
CA GLU A 55 20.16 -1.28 12.57
C GLU A 55 20.26 -2.48 13.53
N LYS A 56 19.14 -3.19 13.80
CA LYS A 56 19.12 -4.36 14.69
C LYS A 56 19.95 -5.54 14.17
N LEU A 57 20.00 -5.72 12.86
CA LEU A 57 20.88 -6.71 12.21
C LEU A 57 22.35 -6.33 12.40
N LYS A 58 22.71 -5.05 12.18
CA LYS A 58 24.09 -4.56 12.34
C LYS A 58 24.64 -4.73 13.75
N ILE A 59 23.81 -4.53 14.78
CA ILE A 59 24.21 -4.70 16.19
C ILE A 59 24.09 -6.14 16.69
N GLY A 60 23.58 -7.06 15.86
CA GLY A 60 23.44 -8.48 16.18
C GLY A 60 22.31 -8.81 17.17
N GLU A 61 21.37 -7.88 17.38
CA GLU A 61 20.15 -8.15 18.16
C GLU A 61 19.22 -9.14 17.44
N ILE A 62 19.27 -9.16 16.11
CA ILE A 62 18.52 -10.06 15.25
C ILE A 62 19.50 -10.87 14.39
N LYS A 63 19.23 -12.15 14.19
CA LYS A 63 20.02 -13.02 13.30
C LYS A 63 19.43 -13.00 11.89
N GLU A 64 20.26 -12.71 10.88
CA GLU A 64 19.84 -12.68 9.46
C GLU A 64 19.08 -13.95 9.02
N LYS A 65 19.56 -15.13 9.42
CA LYS A 65 18.96 -16.42 9.01
C LYS A 65 17.48 -16.57 9.40
N ASP A 66 17.05 -15.89 10.46
CA ASP A 66 15.69 -15.99 11.01
C ASP A 66 14.77 -14.91 10.40
N MET A 67 15.28 -14.06 9.51
CA MET A 67 14.61 -12.85 9.03
C MET A 67 14.78 -12.50 7.55
N ILE A 68 15.62 -13.20 6.78
CA ILE A 68 15.86 -12.89 5.36
C ILE A 68 14.56 -12.84 4.54
N GLU A 69 13.62 -13.75 4.77
CA GLU A 69 12.33 -13.76 4.06
C GLU A 69 11.49 -12.53 4.40
N ASP A 70 11.32 -12.24 5.70
CA ASP A 70 10.57 -11.08 6.18
C ASP A 70 11.23 -9.75 5.76
N PHE A 71 12.56 -9.71 5.64
CA PHE A 71 13.32 -8.54 5.17
C PHE A 71 13.00 -8.24 3.70
N MET A 72 13.09 -9.26 2.83
CA MET A 72 12.78 -9.10 1.40
C MET A 72 11.31 -8.72 1.19
N GLU A 73 10.41 -9.30 1.99
CA GLU A 73 8.99 -8.96 1.95
C GLU A 73 8.74 -7.52 2.41
N LEU A 74 9.38 -7.07 3.50
CA LEU A 74 9.24 -5.72 4.02
C LEU A 74 9.75 -4.67 3.02
N ASP A 75 10.91 -4.88 2.39
CA ASP A 75 11.45 -3.99 1.36
C ASP A 75 10.50 -3.87 0.15
N TYR A 76 9.97 -5.00 -0.33
CA TYR A 76 8.98 -5.02 -1.40
C TYR A 76 7.70 -4.27 -1.01
N LEU A 77 7.19 -4.48 0.20
CA LEU A 77 5.98 -3.82 0.68
C LEU A 77 6.17 -2.31 0.86
N GLU A 78 7.31 -1.86 1.39
CA GLU A 78 7.62 -0.43 1.51
C GLU A 78 7.71 0.23 0.12
N SER A 79 8.38 -0.40 -0.85
CA SER A 79 8.40 0.09 -2.23
C SER A 79 7.01 0.14 -2.86
N ARG A 80 6.19 -0.89 -2.67
CA ARG A 80 4.81 -0.94 -3.19
C ARG A 80 3.91 0.10 -2.54
N ARG A 81 4.06 0.37 -1.23
CA ARG A 81 3.37 1.45 -0.52
C ARG A 81 3.65 2.79 -1.17
N ASP A 82 4.92 3.08 -1.46
CA ASP A 82 5.33 4.34 -2.07
C ASP A 82 4.77 4.49 -3.50
N ASP A 83 4.70 3.40 -4.27
CA ASP A 83 4.06 3.41 -5.58
C ASP A 83 2.54 3.66 -5.50
N MET A 84 1.84 3.09 -4.51
CA MET A 84 0.42 3.36 -4.27
C MET A 84 0.18 4.83 -3.89
N LEU A 85 1.03 5.40 -3.04
CA LEU A 85 0.96 6.82 -2.65
C LEU A 85 1.15 7.74 -3.87
N LYS A 86 2.17 7.49 -4.70
CA LYS A 86 2.38 8.23 -5.96
C LYS A 86 1.20 8.10 -6.92
N ALA A 87 0.55 6.93 -6.98
CA ALA A 87 -0.64 6.73 -7.81
C ALA A 87 -1.83 7.53 -7.27
N LEU A 88 -2.05 7.55 -5.94
CA LEU A 88 -3.09 8.35 -5.29
C LEU A 88 -2.88 9.85 -5.46
N GLU A 89 -1.64 10.33 -5.40
CA GLU A 89 -1.30 11.74 -5.66
C GLU A 89 -1.76 12.20 -7.05
N LYS A 90 -1.55 11.36 -8.08
CA LYS A 90 -2.02 11.66 -9.45
C LYS A 90 -3.53 11.84 -9.52
N ILE A 91 -4.29 11.07 -8.76
CA ILE A 91 -5.76 11.17 -8.69
C ILE A 91 -6.20 12.42 -7.94
N ASN A 92 -5.48 12.80 -6.88
CA ASN A 92 -5.78 14.00 -6.12
C ASN A 92 -5.45 15.29 -6.88
N TRP A 93 -4.41 15.28 -7.71
CA TRP A 93 -4.04 16.43 -8.55
C TRP A 93 -5.08 16.75 -9.63
N GLN A 94 -5.87 15.77 -10.09
CA GLN A 94 -6.95 15.97 -11.06
C GLN A 94 -8.22 16.62 -10.46
N LYS A 95 -8.28 16.82 -9.13
CA LYS A 95 -9.36 17.54 -8.45
C LYS A 95 -9.07 19.04 -8.25
N SER A 96 -7.86 19.51 -8.54
CA SER A 96 -7.39 20.90 -8.35
C SER A 96 -7.52 21.77 -9.59
#